data_AF-A0A168MBY9-F1
#
_entry.id   AF-A0A168MBY9-F1
#
_cell.length_a   1.000
_cell.length_b   1.000
_cell.length_c   1.000
_cell.angle_alpha   90.00
_cell.angle_beta   90.00
_cell.angle_gamma   90.00
#
_symmetry.space_group_name_H-M   'P 1'
#
loop_
_entity.id
_entity.type
_entity.pdbx_description
1 polymer ?
#
loop_
_entity_poly.entity_id
_entity_poly.type
_entity_poly.pdbx_seq_one_letter_code
_entity_poly.pdbx_strand_id
1 'polypeptide(L)'
;CPFLLRIFYRNGGHNLNNQYTVDSVPSDELSIYTWKNATLEEIAQLIEHVIPEARDPDARIAFRLVYLDSERARYSSRDIGRVVAANPTDDHGKTLDDCKFFIGDYLDVAI
;
A
#
# COMPACT_ATOMS: atom_id res chain seq x y z
N CYS A 1 -14.34 -2.27 -14.13
CA CYS A 1 -13.22 -3.05 -14.71
C CYS A 1 -12.13 -3.14 -13.64
N PRO A 2 -11.49 -4.30 -13.38
CA PRO A 2 -10.33 -4.35 -12.50
C PRO A 2 -9.16 -3.56 -13.07
N PHE A 3 -8.24 -3.15 -12.21
CA PHE A 3 -6.99 -2.48 -12.58
C PHE A 3 -5.79 -3.16 -11.92
N LEU A 4 -4.61 -2.90 -12.45
CA LEU A 4 -3.35 -3.34 -11.85
C LEU A 4 -2.97 -2.38 -10.72
N LEU A 5 -2.98 -2.88 -9.48
CA LEU A 5 -2.44 -2.19 -8.32
C LEU A 5 -0.99 -2.62 -8.11
N ARG A 6 -0.09 -1.65 -8.09
CA ARG A 6 1.33 -1.85 -7.77
C ARG A 6 1.56 -1.50 -6.31
N ILE A 7 2.09 -2.47 -5.58
CA ILE A 7 2.37 -2.40 -4.14
C ILE A 7 3.88 -2.53 -3.97
N PHE A 8 4.50 -1.56 -3.33
CA PHE A 8 5.89 -1.62 -2.92
C PHE A 8 5.91 -1.86 -1.42
N TYR A 9 6.78 -2.73 -0.94
CA TYR A 9 6.82 -3.05 0.48
C TYR A 9 8.24 -2.96 1.04
N ARG A 10 8.32 -2.86 2.36
CA ARG A 10 9.59 -2.94 3.09
C ARG A 10 9.34 -3.33 4.55
N ASN A 11 10.21 -4.19 5.06
CA ASN A 11 10.19 -4.59 6.47
C ASN A 11 10.86 -3.50 7.35
N GLY A 12 10.25 -3.19 8.49
CA GLY A 12 10.76 -2.22 9.46
C GLY A 12 10.49 -0.76 9.10
N GLY A 13 9.58 -0.49 8.15
CA GLY A 13 9.11 0.85 7.82
C GLY A 13 8.91 1.09 6.32
N HIS A 14 8.31 2.23 6.00
CA HIS A 14 8.00 2.64 4.63
C HIS A 14 9.26 2.85 3.78
N ASN A 15 9.11 2.69 2.47
CA ASN A 15 10.14 3.11 1.52
C ASN A 15 10.35 4.63 1.61
N LEU A 16 11.56 5.07 1.27
CA LEU A 16 11.86 6.50 1.32
C LEU A 16 11.19 7.19 0.14
N ASN A 17 10.54 8.33 0.39
CA ASN A 17 9.88 9.10 -0.67
C ASN A 17 10.82 9.45 -1.84
N ASN A 18 12.12 9.62 -1.59
CA ASN A 18 13.12 9.92 -2.62
C ASN A 18 13.46 8.73 -3.54
N GLN A 19 13.03 7.51 -3.19
CA GLN A 19 13.15 6.34 -4.06
C GLN A 19 12.07 6.30 -5.14
N TYR A 20 11.00 7.08 -4.98
CA TYR A 20 9.96 7.25 -5.98
C TYR A 20 10.31 8.46 -6.87
N THR A 21 10.73 8.16 -8.08
CA THR A 21 11.00 9.15 -9.13
C THR A 21 10.32 8.73 -10.42
N VAL A 22 10.39 9.57 -11.45
CA VAL A 22 9.83 9.23 -12.77
C VAL A 22 10.54 8.01 -13.37
N ASP A 23 11.83 7.82 -13.04
CA ASP A 23 12.70 6.81 -13.66
C ASP A 23 12.98 5.61 -12.74
N SER A 24 12.66 5.70 -11.45
CA SER A 24 13.02 4.70 -10.46
C SER A 24 11.94 4.53 -9.39
N VAL A 25 11.75 3.29 -8.96
CA VAL A 25 10.87 2.88 -7.86
C VAL A 25 11.61 1.85 -6.98
N PRO A 26 11.15 1.58 -5.75
CA PRO A 26 11.73 0.52 -4.92
C PRO A 26 11.69 -0.86 -5.59
N SER A 27 12.64 -1.73 -5.23
CA SER A 27 12.81 -3.05 -5.85
C SER A 27 11.76 -4.07 -5.43
N ASP A 28 11.32 -4.02 -4.17
CA ASP A 28 10.39 -4.99 -3.58
C ASP A 28 8.96 -4.64 -3.99
N GLU A 29 8.54 -5.18 -5.13
CA GLU A 29 7.23 -4.94 -5.76
C GLU A 29 6.35 -6.19 -5.76
N LEU A 30 5.07 -5.98 -5.47
CA LEU A 30 3.98 -6.92 -5.65
C LEU A 30 2.88 -6.27 -6.51
N SER A 31 2.37 -7.00 -7.48
CA SER A 31 1.37 -6.51 -8.43
C SER A 31 0.12 -7.37 -8.37
N ILE A 32 -1.05 -6.77 -8.13
CA ILE A 32 -2.33 -7.48 -8.05
C ILE A 32 -3.40 -6.84 -8.93
N TYR A 33 -4.31 -7.66 -9.46
CA TYR A 33 -5.52 -7.17 -10.11
C TYR A 33 -6.62 -6.99 -9.07
N THR A 34 -7.16 -5.78 -8.97
CA THR A 34 -8.17 -5.45 -7.96
C THR A 34 -9.16 -4.39 -8.45
N TRP A 35 -10.10 -4.02 -7.59
CA TRP A 35 -11.11 -2.99 -7.80
C TRP A 35 -10.99 -1.90 -6.73
N LYS A 36 -11.65 -0.76 -6.96
CA LYS A 36 -11.58 0.39 -6.05
C LYS A 36 -12.25 0.14 -4.69
N ASN A 37 -13.19 -0.79 -4.63
CA ASN A 37 -13.85 -1.19 -3.41
C ASN A 37 -13.05 -2.23 -2.60
N ALA A 38 -11.84 -2.59 -3.03
CA ALA A 38 -11.00 -3.49 -2.26
C ALA A 38 -10.56 -2.83 -0.96
N THR A 39 -10.63 -3.57 0.14
CA THR A 39 -10.32 -3.06 1.48
C THR A 39 -8.83 -3.19 1.81
N LEU A 40 -8.36 -2.42 2.79
CA LEU A 40 -7.00 -2.58 3.30
C LEU A 40 -6.79 -3.99 3.88
N GLU A 41 -7.82 -4.59 4.48
CA GLU A 41 -7.77 -5.96 4.98
C GLU A 41 -7.59 -6.98 3.85
N GLU A 42 -8.35 -6.88 2.75
CA GLU A 42 -8.20 -7.79 1.60
C GLU A 42 -6.79 -7.68 0.99
N ILE A 43 -6.24 -6.47 0.92
CA ILE A 43 -4.87 -6.25 0.44
C ILE A 43 -3.85 -6.83 1.43
N ALA A 44 -4.03 -6.62 2.73
CA ALA A 44 -3.16 -7.17 3.77
C ALA A 44 -3.12 -8.71 3.72
N GLN A 45 -4.28 -9.35 3.58
CA GLN A 45 -4.35 -10.80 3.45
C GLN A 45 -3.55 -11.28 2.24
N LEU A 46 -3.64 -10.61 1.08
CA LEU A 46 -2.84 -10.98 -0.10
C LEU A 46 -1.33 -10.84 0.16
N ILE A 47 -0.92 -9.80 0.89
CA ILE A 47 0.47 -9.57 1.29
C ILE A 47 0.95 -10.69 2.22
N GLU A 48 0.16 -11.10 3.22
CA GLU A 48 0.45 -12.21 4.13
C GLU A 48 0.66 -13.55 3.38
N HIS A 49 -0.08 -13.78 2.29
CA HIS A 49 0.11 -14.99 1.50
C HIS A 49 1.48 -15.05 0.82
N VAL A 50 2.05 -13.89 0.44
CA VAL A 50 3.29 -13.81 -0.32
C VAL A 50 4.51 -13.55 0.57
N ILE A 51 4.37 -12.75 1.62
CA ILE A 51 5.47 -12.26 2.46
C ILE A 51 5.41 -12.93 3.83
N PRO A 52 6.37 -13.80 4.17
CA PRO A 52 6.38 -14.53 5.44
C PRO A 52 6.33 -13.63 6.68
N GLU A 53 7.01 -12.49 6.65
CA GLU A 53 7.10 -11.55 7.78
C GLU A 53 5.77 -10.88 8.11
N ALA A 54 4.87 -10.75 7.12
CA ALA A 54 3.54 -10.21 7.33
C ALA A 54 2.60 -11.19 8.04
N ARG A 55 2.92 -12.49 8.08
CA ARG A 55 2.06 -13.54 8.66
C ARG A 55 2.06 -13.59 10.18
N ASP A 56 2.97 -12.85 10.84
CA ASP A 56 2.93 -12.73 12.28
C ASP A 56 1.60 -12.06 12.69
N PRO A 57 0.78 -12.66 13.58
CA PRO A 57 -0.48 -12.06 14.01
C PRO A 57 -0.34 -10.64 14.57
N ASP A 58 0.82 -10.30 15.13
CA ASP A 58 1.14 -8.98 15.67
C ASP A 58 1.82 -8.05 14.64
N ALA A 59 2.07 -8.53 13.41
CA ALA A 59 2.63 -7.74 12.31
C ALA A 59 1.77 -6.51 12.00
N ARG A 60 2.45 -5.46 11.55
CA ARG A 60 1.92 -4.10 11.49
C ARG A 60 1.94 -3.62 10.06
N ILE A 61 0.97 -4.08 9.28
CA ILE A 61 0.88 -3.76 7.85
C ILE A 61 0.32 -2.35 7.68
N ALA A 62 1.21 -1.36 7.61
CA ALA A 62 0.84 0.04 7.45
C ALA A 62 0.85 0.44 5.98
N PHE A 63 -0.19 1.14 5.55
CA PHE A 63 -0.44 1.50 4.17
C PHE A 63 -0.27 3.00 3.95
N ARG A 64 0.39 3.34 2.84
CA ARG A 64 0.63 4.70 2.38
C ARG A 64 0.35 4.80 0.89
N LEU A 65 -0.42 5.80 0.50
CA LEU A 65 -0.60 6.17 -0.89
C LEU A 65 0.62 6.98 -1.34
N VAL A 66 1.21 6.63 -2.48
CA VAL A 66 2.28 7.40 -3.14
C VAL A 66 1.76 7.86 -4.50
N TYR A 67 1.79 9.16 -4.75
CA TYR A 67 1.20 9.78 -5.93
C TYR A 67 2.08 10.91 -6.46
N LEU A 68 1.98 11.20 -7.75
CA LEU A 68 2.67 12.33 -8.35
C LEU A 68 1.91 13.63 -8.02
N ASP A 69 2.52 14.49 -7.21
CA ASP A 69 2.01 15.83 -6.95
C ASP A 69 2.23 16.69 -8.20
N SER A 70 1.14 17.04 -8.87
CA SER A 70 1.17 17.80 -10.13
C SER A 70 1.61 19.25 -9.94
N GLU A 71 1.38 19.85 -8.78
CA GLU A 71 1.80 21.22 -8.50
C GLU A 71 3.32 21.29 -8.26
N ARG A 72 3.86 20.26 -7.60
CA ARG A 72 5.28 20.21 -7.23
C ARG A 72 6.15 19.38 -8.17
N ALA A 73 5.53 18.73 -9.17
CA ALA A 73 6.17 17.81 -10.11
C ALA A 73 7.06 16.76 -9.42
N ARG A 74 6.61 16.24 -8.26
CA ARG A 74 7.37 15.26 -7.46
C ARG A 74 6.44 14.24 -6.81
N TYR A 75 6.96 13.05 -6.54
CA TYR A 75 6.20 12.08 -5.75
C TYR A 75 6.03 12.56 -4.31
N SER A 76 4.78 12.51 -3.86
CA SER A 76 4.38 12.76 -2.48
C SER A 76 3.70 11.51 -1.94
N SER A 77 3.58 11.43 -0.62
CA SER A 77 2.94 10.30 0.03
C SER A 77 2.04 10.72 1.16
N ARG A 78 1.05 9.87 1.48
CA ARG A 78 0.09 10.09 2.54
C ARG A 78 -0.29 8.76 3.17
N ASP A 79 -0.25 8.68 4.50
CA ASP A 79 -0.69 7.50 5.24
C ASP A 79 -2.21 7.35 5.12
N ILE A 80 -2.68 6.12 4.88
CA ILE A 80 -4.12 5.85 4.64
C ILE A 80 -4.73 4.92 5.70
N GLY A 81 -3.92 4.11 6.35
CA GLY A 81 -4.37 3.27 7.46
C GLY A 81 -3.39 2.15 7.76
N ARG A 82 -3.75 1.30 8.72
CA ARG A 82 -2.95 0.12 9.07
C ARG A 82 -3.84 -1.05 9.45
N VAL A 83 -3.38 -2.24 9.07
CA VAL A 83 -3.98 -3.54 9.41
C VAL A 83 -3.08 -4.28 10.39
N VAL A 84 -3.71 -4.96 11.36
CA VAL A 84 -3.05 -5.87 12.31
C VAL A 84 -3.98 -7.04 12.50
N ALA A 85 -3.59 -8.23 12.03
CA ALA A 85 -4.46 -9.40 12.01
C ALA A 85 -5.04 -9.75 13.40
N ALA A 86 -4.24 -9.65 14.46
CA ALA A 86 -4.68 -9.91 15.83
C ALA A 86 -5.57 -8.81 16.44
N ASN A 87 -5.59 -7.60 15.87
CA ASN A 87 -6.33 -6.46 16.43
C ASN A 87 -7.04 -5.63 15.35
N PRO A 88 -8.23 -6.09 14.90
CA PRO A 88 -9.03 -5.37 13.94
C PRO A 88 -9.42 -3.95 14.40
N THR A 89 -9.33 -3.01 13.47
CA THR A 89 -9.67 -1.59 13.65
C THR A 89 -10.53 -1.11 12.48
N ASP A 90 -11.11 0.09 12.58
CA ASP A 90 -11.90 0.69 11.49
C ASP A 90 -11.10 0.84 10.17
N ASP A 91 -9.76 0.89 10.24
CA ASP A 91 -8.90 0.96 9.06
C ASP A 91 -9.00 -0.28 8.17
N HIS A 92 -9.37 -1.44 8.73
CA HIS A 92 -9.46 -2.71 7.99
C HIS A 92 -10.51 -2.63 6.89
N GLY A 93 -11.63 -1.96 7.19
CA GLY A 93 -12.74 -1.79 6.26
C GLY A 93 -12.58 -0.63 5.27
N LYS A 94 -11.52 0.19 5.37
CA LYS A 94 -11.29 1.29 4.42
C LYS A 94 -11.01 0.72 3.04
N THR A 95 -11.73 1.21 2.05
CA THR A 95 -11.49 0.85 0.65
C THR A 95 -10.46 1.76 -0.01
N LEU A 96 -9.91 1.33 -1.14
CA LEU A 96 -9.07 2.19 -1.98
C LEU A 96 -9.82 3.46 -2.42
N ASP A 97 -11.13 3.37 -2.65
CA ASP A 97 -11.98 4.52 -3.00
C ASP A 97 -12.11 5.50 -1.82
N ASP A 98 -12.34 5.02 -0.60
CA ASP A 98 -12.35 5.85 0.61
C ASP A 98 -11.01 6.56 0.82
N CYS A 99 -9.93 5.88 0.45
CA CYS A 99 -8.56 6.41 0.51
C CYS A 99 -8.24 7.37 -0.64
N LYS A 100 -9.18 7.64 -1.56
CA LYS A 100 -8.98 8.50 -2.75
C LYS A 100 -7.85 8.02 -3.66
N PHE A 101 -7.71 6.71 -3.83
CA PHE A 101 -6.77 6.12 -4.77
C PHE A 101 -7.17 6.43 -6.22
N PHE A 102 -6.18 6.86 -7.02
CA PHE A 102 -6.31 6.98 -8.47
C PHE A 102 -5.48 5.91 -9.18
N ILE A 103 -5.99 5.44 -10.32
CA ILE A 103 -5.25 4.48 -11.15
C ILE A 103 -3.98 5.18 -11.65
N GLY A 104 -2.83 4.61 -11.32
CA GLY A 104 -1.51 5.20 -11.56
C GLY A 104 -0.78 5.58 -10.26
N ASP A 105 -1.48 5.73 -9.15
CA ASP A 105 -0.87 5.83 -7.82
C ASP A 105 -0.25 4.49 -7.43
N TYR A 106 0.73 4.56 -6.53
CA TYR A 106 1.34 3.39 -5.92
C TYR A 106 0.87 3.22 -4.49
N LEU A 107 0.87 1.98 -4.04
CA LEU A 107 0.69 1.64 -2.63
C LEU A 107 2.07 1.32 -2.05
N ASP A 108 2.46 2.00 -0.98
CA ASP A 108 3.65 1.68 -0.20
C ASP A 108 3.23 1.06 1.13
N VAL A 109 3.83 -0.09 1.46
CA VAL A 109 3.45 -0.91 2.61
C VAL A 109 4.65 -1.13 3.51
N ALA A 110 4.53 -0.70 4.76
CA ALA A 110 5.46 -1.07 5.80
C ALA A 110 4.95 -2.34 6.50
N ILE A 111 5.83 -3.31 6.66
CA ILE A 111 5.58 -4.55 7.43
C ILE A 111 6.39 -4.48 8.72
#